data_AF-A0A372LKU2-F1
#
_entry.id   AF-A0A372LKU2-F1
#
_cell.length_a   1.000
_cell.length_b   1.000
_cell.length_c   1.000
_cell.angle_alpha   90.00
_cell.angle_beta   90.00
_cell.angle_gamma   90.00
#
_symmetry.space_group_name_H-M   'P 1'
#
loop_
_entity.id
_entity.type
_entity.pdbx_description
1 polymer ?
#
loop_
_entity_poly.entity_id
_entity_poly.type
_entity_poly.pdbx_seq_one_letter_code
_entity_poly.pdbx_strand_id
1 'polypeptide(L)' 'MVRSEGFFVGNNTDEKLYRQIVESSTEAIIIQQDGKFKYINPAGVDFLRAASSEEAIGNLYSISYPRSIES' A
#
# COMPACT_ATOMS: atom_id res chain seq x y z
N MET A 1 39.49 21.05 -21.46
CA MET A 1 38.64 19.89 -21.85
C MET A 1 38.74 18.84 -20.76
N VAL A 2 37.75 18.78 -19.85
CA VAL A 2 37.05 17.58 -19.38
C VAL A 2 35.93 18.07 -18.45
N ARG A 3 34.71 17.63 -18.74
CA ARG A 3 33.45 18.04 -18.10
C ARG A 3 33.23 17.15 -16.88
N SER A 4 32.85 17.74 -15.75
CA SER A 4 32.39 17.01 -14.58
C SER A 4 31.06 17.62 -14.14
N GLU A 5 29.98 17.27 -14.84
CA GLU A 5 28.63 17.63 -14.39
C GLU A 5 28.19 16.55 -13.40
N GLY A 6 28.29 16.88 -12.11
CA GLY A 6 27.75 16.07 -11.02
C GLY A 6 26.24 15.99 -11.15
N PHE A 7 25.74 14.84 -11.61
CA PHE A 7 24.32 14.56 -11.71
C PHE A 7 23.76 14.27 -10.31
N PHE A 8 23.30 15.32 -9.63
CA PHE A 8 22.41 15.18 -8.48
C PHE A 8 21.05 14.69 -9.01
N VAL A 9 20.87 13.38 -9.14
CA VAL A 9 19.52 12.83 -9.31
C VAL A 9 18.85 12.89 -7.94
N GLY A 10 17.87 13.79 -7.84
CA GLY A 10 17.21 14.11 -6.58
C GLY A 10 16.44 12.95 -5.97
N ASN A 11 16.29 13.01 -4.65
CA ASN A 11 15.43 12.22 -3.77
C ASN A 11 13.92 12.29 -4.12
N ASN A 12 13.54 12.27 -5.40
CA ASN A 12 12.15 12.38 -5.89
C ASN A 12 11.75 11.24 -6.83
N THR A 13 12.70 10.37 -7.20
CA THR A 13 12.46 9.24 -8.10
C THR A 13 11.96 8.02 -7.34
N ASP A 14 12.44 7.81 -6.12
CA ASP A 14 12.14 6.61 -5.32
C ASP A 14 10.66 6.46 -4.98
N GLU A 15 9.99 7.52 -4.51
CA GLU A 15 8.56 7.43 -4.11
C GLU A 15 7.65 7.08 -5.29
N LYS A 16 7.95 7.60 -6.48
CA LYS A 16 7.19 7.33 -7.70
C LYS A 16 7.44 5.92 -8.21
N LEU A 17 8.70 5.48 -8.19
CA LEU A 17 9.07 4.11 -8.57
C LEU A 17 8.43 3.10 -7.61
N TYR A 18 8.52 3.36 -6.31
CA TYR A 18 7.93 2.50 -5.28
C TYR A 18 6.41 2.42 -5.45
N ARG A 19 5.74 3.54 -5.68
CA ARG A 19 4.30 3.56 -5.95
C ARG A 19 3.94 2.76 -7.20
N GLN A 20 4.68 2.94 -8.29
CA GLN A 20 4.43 2.23 -9.54
C GLN A 20 4.57 0.71 -9.39
N ILE A 21 5.59 0.26 -8.64
CA ILE A 21 5.80 -1.17 -8.37
C ILE A 21 4.63 -1.73 -7.55
N VAL A 22 4.23 -1.02 -6.50
CA VAL A 22 3.17 -1.48 -5.58
C VAL A 22 1.80 -1.49 -6.27
N GLU A 23 1.49 -0.47 -7.09
CA GLU A 23 0.23 -0.39 -7.83
C GLU A 23 0.13 -1.38 -8.99
N SER A 24 1.26 -1.76 -9.60
CA SER A 24 1.29 -2.75 -10.68
C SER A 24 1.40 -4.20 -10.19
N SER A 25 1.62 -4.41 -8.89
CA SER A 25 1.72 -5.75 -8.31
C SER A 25 0.38 -6.49 -8.36
N THR A 26 0.44 -7.76 -8.76
CA THR A 26 -0.71 -8.69 -8.73
C THR A 26 -0.91 -9.31 -7.34
N GLU A 27 0.07 -9.18 -6.45
CA GLU A 27 -0.05 -9.61 -5.06
C GLU A 27 -0.61 -8.49 -4.18
N ALA A 28 -1.40 -8.87 -3.19
CA ALA A 28 -1.95 -7.94 -2.20
C ALA A 28 -0.84 -7.34 -1.33
N ILE A 29 -0.69 -6.02 -1.36
CA ILE A 29 0.28 -5.26 -0.55
C ILE A 29 -0.49 -4.33 0.38
N ILE A 30 -0.24 -4.47 1.68
CA ILE A 30 -0.90 -3.70 2.72
C ILE A 30 0.16 -3.11 3.66
N ILE A 31 0.03 -1.82 3.98
CA ILE A 31 0.87 -1.15 4.98
C ILE A 31 0.03 -0.87 6.21
N GLN A 32 0.44 -1.43 7.34
CA GLN A 32 -0.16 -1.17 8.66
C GLN A 32 0.80 -0.35 9.53
N GLN A 33 0.28 0.67 10.21
CA GLN A 33 1.02 1.50 11.16
C GLN A 33 0.10 1.82 12.35
N ASP A 34 0.61 1.74 13.58
CA ASP A 34 -0.15 1.99 14.81
C ASP A 34 -1.46 1.16 14.89
N GLY A 35 -1.40 -0.09 14.42
CA GLY A 35 -2.56 -0.98 14.39
C GLY A 35 -3.60 -0.64 13.31
N LYS A 36 -3.38 0.39 12.49
CA LYS A 36 -4.31 0.83 11.43
C LYS A 36 -3.71 0.64 10.05
N PHE A 37 -4.53 0.30 9.07
CA PHE A 37 -4.10 0.33 7.68
C PHE A 37 -3.87 1.77 7.23
N LYS A 38 -2.76 2.00 6.55
CA LYS A 38 -2.39 3.29 5.96
C LYS A 38 -2.50 3.26 4.45
N TYR A 39 -2.34 2.07 3.87
CA TYR A 39 -2.35 1.88 2.43
C TYR A 39 -2.67 0.43 2.09
N ILE A 40 -3.37 0.26 0.97
CA ILE A 40 -3.57 -1.01 0.31
C ILE A 40 -3.48 -0.79 -1.20
N ASN A 41 -2.81 -1.70 -1.90
CA ASN A 41 -2.73 -1.65 -3.37
C ASN A 41 -4.03 -2.19 -4.01
N PRO A 42 -4.26 -1.97 -5.32
CA PRO A 42 -5.47 -2.45 -6.00
C PRO A 42 -5.68 -3.96 -5.87
N ALA A 43 -4.62 -4.76 -5.97
CA ALA A 43 -4.70 -6.22 -5.78
C ALA A 43 -5.17 -6.60 -4.37
N GLY A 44 -4.78 -5.84 -3.35
CA GLY A 44 -5.28 -6.02 -1.99
C GLY A 44 -6.75 -5.64 -1.82
N VAL A 45 -7.21 -4.60 -2.52
CA VAL A 45 -8.63 -4.22 -2.52
C VAL A 45 -9.48 -5.35 -3.12
N ASP A 46 -9.04 -5.92 -4.24
CA ASP A 46 -9.69 -7.07 -4.89
C ASP A 46 -9.66 -8.31 -3.98
N PHE A 47 -8.50 -8.60 -3.38
CA PHE A 47 -8.33 -9.72 -2.45
C PHE A 47 -9.27 -9.65 -1.25
N LEU A 48 -9.43 -8.45 -0.66
CA LEU A 48 -10.36 -8.22 0.45
C LEU A 48 -11.83 -8.08 -0.01
N ARG A 49 -12.09 -8.06 -1.32
CA ARG A 49 -13.38 -7.74 -1.94
C ARG A 49 -14.00 -6.45 -1.38
N ALA A 50 -13.16 -5.47 -1.12
CA ALA A 50 -13.60 -4.15 -0.68
C ALA A 50 -14.05 -3.33 -1.90
N ALA A 51 -15.03 -2.44 -1.69
CA ALA A 51 -15.49 -1.56 -2.76
C ALA A 51 -14.41 -0.57 -3.20
N SER A 52 -13.54 -0.15 -2.26
CA SER A 52 -12.45 0.81 -2.47
C SER A 52 -11.33 0.60 -1.45
N SER A 53 -10.15 1.16 -1.73
CA SER A 53 -9.03 1.21 -0.77
C SER A 53 -9.39 1.95 0.52
N GLU A 54 -10.19 3.01 0.44
CA GLU A 54 -10.68 3.76 1.61
C GLU A 54 -11.56 2.89 2.51
N GLU A 55 -12.43 2.07 1.90
CA GLU A 55 -13.27 1.12 2.61
C GLU A 55 -12.42 0.02 3.27
N ALA A 56 -11.45 -0.54 2.53
CA ALA A 56 -10.52 -1.55 3.03
C ALA A 56 -9.70 -1.04 4.23
N ILE A 57 -9.24 0.21 4.18
CA ILE A 57 -8.49 0.85 5.27
C ILE A 57 -9.38 1.02 6.53
N GLY A 58 -10.67 1.30 6.35
CA GLY A 58 -11.63 1.46 7.45
C GLY A 58 -12.15 0.15 8.07
N ASN A 59 -12.22 -0.94 7.32
CA ASN A 59 -13.00 -2.14 7.70
C ASN A 59 -12.23 -3.26 8.42
N LEU A 60 -10.91 -3.16 8.59
CA LEU A 60 -10.11 -4.31 9.06
C LEU A 60 -10.49 -4.85 10.44
N TYR A 61 -11.05 -4.01 11.33
CA TYR A 61 -11.53 -4.48 12.63
C TYR A 61 -12.58 -5.62 12.52
N SER A 62 -13.24 -5.76 11.36
CA SER A 62 -14.22 -6.82 11.11
C SER A 62 -13.64 -8.07 10.44
N ILE A 63 -12.57 -7.94 9.65
CA ILE A 63 -12.07 -9.02 8.77
C ILE A 63 -11.06 -9.94 9.47
N SER A 64 -10.28 -9.41 10.43
CA SER A 64 -9.20 -10.17 11.09
C SER A 64 -9.71 -11.03 12.25
N TYR A 65 -10.89 -10.72 12.78
CA TYR A 65 -11.51 -11.45 13.86
C TYR A 65 -13.00 -11.54 13.58
N PRO A 66 -13.54 -12.68 13.13
CA PRO A 66 -14.93 -12.96 13.41
C PRO A 66 -15.05 -12.90 14.92
N ARG A 67 -15.72 -11.86 15.45
CA ARG A 67 -16.12 -11.80 16.85
C ARG A 67 -16.66 -13.18 17.17
N SER A 68 -15.94 -13.92 18.02
CA SER A 68 -16.39 -15.19 18.55
C SER A 68 -17.84 -14.96 18.95
N ILE A 69 -18.73 -15.71 18.32
CA ILE A 69 -20.11 -15.87 18.73
C ILE A 69 -20.04 -16.41 20.17
N GLU A 70 -19.91 -15.50 21.13
CA GLU A 70 -20.11 -15.78 22.53
C GLU A 70 -21.60 -16.09 22.67
N SER A 71 -21.85 -17.37 22.95
CA SER A 71 -23.13 -17.93 23.33
C SER A 71 -23.52 -17.50 24.74
#